data_AF-A0AAV6ZJI1-F1
#
_entry.id   AF-A0AAV6ZJI1-F1
#
_cell.length_a   1.000
_cell.length_b   1.000
_cell.length_c   1.000
_cell.angle_alpha   90.00
_cell.angle_beta   90.00
_cell.angle_gamma   90.00
#
_symmetry.space_group_name_H-M   'P 1'
#
loop_
_entity.id
_entity.type
_entity.pdbx_description
1 polymer ?
#
loop_
_entity_poly.entity_id
_entity_poly.type
_entity_poly.pdbx_seq_one_letter_code
_entity_poly.pdbx_strand_id
1 'polypeptide(L)'
;MHFLTVFWKVLFAFVPPTEYWNGWACFIVSITMIGLLTAFIGDLASHFGCTIGLKDSVTAVVFVALGTSVPDTFASKVAAIQDQYADASIGNVTGSNAVNVFLGIGVAWSIAAIYHTARGEVFRVNPGTLAFSVTLFTIFAFINVGVLLYRRRPEIGGELGGPRTAKLLTTALFSLLWLLYIFFSSMEAYCHIPGF
;
A
#
# COMPACT_ATOMS: atom_id res chain seq x y z
N MET A 1 5.94 25.32 0.69
CA MET A 1 4.87 24.28 0.56
C MET A 1 3.81 24.62 -0.49
N HIS A 2 3.40 25.89 -0.67
CA HIS A 2 2.33 26.22 -1.61
C HIS A 2 2.69 25.92 -3.08
N PHE A 3 3.90 26.27 -3.54
CA PHE A 3 4.34 26.05 -4.93
C PHE A 3 4.36 24.57 -5.35
N LEU A 4 4.91 23.69 -4.49
CA LEU A 4 4.96 22.24 -4.73
C LEU A 4 3.58 21.56 -4.78
N THR A 5 2.57 22.20 -4.20
CA THR A 5 1.19 21.66 -4.18
C THR A 5 0.29 22.33 -5.23
N VAL A 6 0.77 23.33 -5.99
CA VAL A 6 -0.05 24.01 -7.02
C VAL A 6 -0.56 23.02 -8.05
N PHE A 7 0.30 22.15 -8.55
CA PHE A 7 -0.09 21.11 -9.51
C PHE A 7 -1.27 20.29 -8.98
N TRP A 8 -1.16 19.79 -7.74
CA TRP A 8 -2.21 19.00 -7.09
C TRP A 8 -3.48 19.83 -6.82
N LYS A 9 -3.34 21.08 -6.38
CA LYS A 9 -4.48 21.97 -6.14
C LYS A 9 -5.26 22.27 -7.41
N VAL A 10 -4.57 22.47 -8.54
CA VAL A 10 -5.21 22.71 -9.84
C VAL A 10 -5.85 21.41 -10.34
N LEU A 11 -5.17 20.28 -10.22
CA LEU A 11 -5.70 18.98 -10.64
C LEU A 11 -6.99 18.62 -9.88
N PHE A 12 -7.01 18.82 -8.56
CA PHE A 12 -8.18 18.52 -7.73
C PHE A 12 -9.19 19.68 -7.60
N ALA A 13 -8.94 20.84 -8.24
CA ALA A 13 -9.89 21.96 -8.23
C ALA A 13 -11.21 21.62 -8.96
N PHE A 14 -11.18 20.60 -9.82
CA PHE A 14 -12.36 20.12 -10.54
C PHE A 14 -13.26 19.20 -9.70
N VAL A 15 -12.85 18.84 -8.48
CA VAL A 15 -13.68 18.06 -7.56
C VAL A 15 -14.77 18.97 -7.00
N PRO A 16 -16.07 18.63 -7.17
CA PRO A 16 -17.16 19.48 -6.71
C PRO A 16 -17.23 19.51 -5.17
N PRO A 17 -17.79 20.58 -4.57
CA PRO A 17 -17.93 20.69 -3.13
C PRO A 17 -18.80 19.57 -2.54
N THR A 18 -18.53 19.20 -1.29
CA THR A 18 -19.26 18.14 -0.57
C THR A 18 -20.74 18.45 -0.33
N GLU A 19 -21.13 19.73 -0.42
CA GLU A 19 -22.53 20.18 -0.31
C GLU A 19 -23.38 19.78 -1.53
N TYR A 20 -22.75 19.53 -2.69
CA TYR A 20 -23.47 19.09 -3.88
C TYR A 20 -23.91 17.63 -3.75
N TRP A 21 -25.20 17.39 -3.93
CA TRP A 21 -25.81 16.07 -4.01
C TRP A 21 -25.46 15.16 -2.81
N ASN A 22 -25.49 15.71 -1.59
CA ASN A 22 -25.12 15.00 -0.36
C ASN A 22 -23.72 14.35 -0.42
N GLY A 23 -22.79 14.96 -1.14
CA GLY A 23 -21.40 14.48 -1.27
C GLY A 23 -21.18 13.40 -2.34
N TRP A 24 -22.23 12.87 -2.97
CA TRP A 24 -22.09 11.83 -4.01
C TRP A 24 -21.33 12.33 -5.24
N ALA A 25 -21.56 13.59 -5.65
CA ALA A 25 -20.82 14.19 -6.75
C ALA A 25 -19.32 14.29 -6.45
N CYS A 26 -18.98 14.73 -5.23
CA CYS A 26 -17.59 14.81 -4.77
C CYS A 26 -16.94 13.44 -4.73
N PHE A 27 -17.65 12.43 -4.21
CA PHE A 27 -17.17 11.05 -4.13
C PHE A 27 -16.86 10.45 -5.50
N ILE A 28 -17.80 10.53 -6.45
CA ILE A 28 -17.64 9.94 -7.80
C ILE A 28 -16.51 10.63 -8.57
N VAL A 29 -16.46 11.96 -8.55
CA VAL A 29 -15.40 12.69 -9.28
C VAL A 29 -14.02 12.41 -8.66
N SER A 30 -13.94 12.38 -7.32
CA SER A 30 -12.68 12.08 -6.62
C SER A 30 -12.18 10.66 -6.94
N ILE A 31 -13.05 9.65 -6.86
CA ILE A 31 -12.64 8.26 -7.12
C ILE A 31 -12.21 8.06 -8.58
N THR A 32 -12.88 8.70 -9.54
CA THR A 32 -12.47 8.66 -10.95
C THR A 32 -11.13 9.36 -11.17
N MET A 33 -10.92 10.56 -10.61
CA MET A 33 -9.63 11.26 -10.74
C MET A 33 -8.48 10.46 -10.10
N ILE A 34 -8.68 9.92 -8.90
CA ILE A 34 -7.67 9.09 -8.23
C ILE A 34 -7.39 7.84 -9.07
N GLY A 35 -8.41 7.19 -9.63
CA GLY A 35 -8.24 6.02 -10.49
C GLY A 35 -7.41 6.32 -11.74
N LEU A 36 -7.71 7.40 -12.46
CA LEU A 36 -6.94 7.82 -13.65
C LEU A 36 -5.50 8.19 -13.31
N LEU A 37 -5.31 8.94 -12.23
CA LEU A 37 -3.99 9.33 -11.76
C LEU A 37 -3.16 8.10 -11.37
N THR A 38 -3.77 7.14 -10.68
CA THR A 38 -3.09 5.90 -10.25
C THR A 38 -2.67 5.06 -11.46
N ALA A 39 -3.53 4.95 -12.48
CA ALA A 39 -3.17 4.29 -13.73
C ALA A 39 -1.95 4.95 -14.41
N PHE A 40 -1.99 6.29 -14.53
CA PHE A 40 -0.89 7.05 -15.13
C PHE A 40 0.43 6.94 -14.35
N ILE A 41 0.37 7.00 -13.02
CA ILE A 41 1.55 6.81 -12.16
C ILE A 41 2.09 5.39 -12.27
N GLY A 42 1.21 4.38 -12.37
CA GLY A 42 1.60 2.98 -12.58
C GLY A 42 2.37 2.79 -13.88
N ASP A 43 1.88 3.36 -14.98
CA ASP A 43 2.54 3.31 -16.29
C ASP A 43 3.87 4.07 -16.31
N LEU A 44 3.93 5.23 -15.66
CA LEU A 44 5.19 5.98 -15.52
C LEU A 44 6.22 5.20 -14.69
N ALA A 45 5.79 4.58 -13.59
CA ALA A 45 6.67 3.81 -12.73
C ALA A 45 7.27 2.60 -13.46
N SER A 46 6.47 1.90 -14.27
CA SER A 46 6.95 0.76 -15.07
C SER A 46 7.94 1.19 -16.16
N HIS A 47 7.64 2.27 -16.90
CA HIS A 47 8.56 2.82 -17.90
C HIS A 47 9.87 3.31 -17.27
N PHE A 48 9.78 4.02 -16.14
CA PHE A 48 10.95 4.48 -15.40
C PHE A 48 11.81 3.31 -14.92
N GLY A 49 11.19 2.27 -14.34
CA GLY A 49 11.87 1.03 -13.95
C GLY A 49 12.62 0.40 -15.13
N CYS A 50 11.99 0.32 -16.30
CA CYS A 50 12.61 -0.18 -17.51
C CYS A 50 13.82 0.66 -17.95
N THR A 51 13.72 1.99 -17.93
CA THR A 51 14.84 2.88 -18.32
C THR A 51 16.06 2.78 -17.42
N ILE A 52 15.87 2.44 -16.14
CA ILE A 52 16.95 2.29 -15.15
C ILE A 52 17.47 0.84 -15.08
N GLY A 53 16.80 -0.09 -15.77
CA GLY A 53 17.15 -1.51 -15.75
C GLY A 53 16.70 -2.23 -14.48
N LEU A 54 15.67 -1.72 -13.79
CA LEU A 54 15.08 -2.39 -12.64
C LEU A 54 14.08 -3.45 -13.08
N LYS A 55 14.13 -4.64 -12.45
CA LYS A 55 13.12 -5.68 -12.64
C LYS A 55 11.75 -5.19 -12.17
N ASP A 56 10.69 -5.57 -12.89
CA ASP A 56 9.31 -5.16 -12.60
C ASP A 56 8.88 -5.47 -11.17
N SER A 57 9.30 -6.63 -10.62
CA SER A 57 9.02 -7.00 -9.22
C SER A 57 9.64 -6.03 -8.22
N VAL A 58 10.87 -5.57 -8.46
CA VAL A 58 11.57 -4.60 -7.62
C VAL A 58 10.92 -3.22 -7.75
N THR A 59 10.60 -2.81 -8.98
CA THR A 59 9.89 -1.55 -9.25
C THR A 59 8.54 -1.50 -8.54
N ALA A 60 7.78 -2.60 -8.55
CA ALA A 60 6.50 -2.71 -7.87
C ALA A 60 6.64 -2.61 -6.33
N VAL A 61 7.58 -3.35 -5.75
CA VAL A 61 7.79 -3.40 -4.28
C VAL A 61 8.34 -2.08 -3.74
N VAL A 62 9.13 -1.34 -4.53
CA VAL A 62 9.77 -0.09 -4.09
C VAL A 62 8.96 1.14 -4.46
N PHE A 63 8.68 1.36 -5.75
CA PHE A 63 8.10 2.63 -6.21
C PHE A 63 6.58 2.63 -6.12
N VAL A 64 5.94 1.57 -6.62
CA VAL A 64 4.47 1.50 -6.67
C VAL A 64 3.92 1.37 -5.25
N ALA A 65 4.41 0.42 -4.46
CA ALA A 65 3.95 0.20 -3.10
C ALA A 65 4.18 1.41 -2.18
N LEU A 66 5.35 2.05 -2.27
CA LEU A 66 5.64 3.27 -1.49
C LEU A 66 4.75 4.43 -1.95
N GLY A 67 4.58 4.59 -3.26
CA GLY A 67 3.77 5.65 -3.86
C GLY A 67 2.30 5.61 -3.42
N THR A 68 1.73 4.43 -3.20
CA THR A 68 0.35 4.27 -2.70
C THR A 68 0.27 4.30 -1.18
N SER A 69 1.15 3.57 -0.47
CA SER A 69 1.01 3.37 0.97
C SER A 69 1.48 4.56 1.81
N VAL A 70 2.40 5.39 1.34
CA VAL A 70 2.84 6.59 2.07
C VAL A 70 1.71 7.63 2.20
N PRO A 71 1.01 8.02 1.11
CA PRO A 71 -0.20 8.85 1.20
C PRO A 71 -1.26 8.25 2.12
N ASP A 72 -1.56 6.95 2.00
CA ASP A 72 -2.55 6.26 2.85
C ASP A 72 -2.15 6.29 4.33
N THR A 73 -0.86 6.18 4.62
CA THR A 73 -0.33 6.29 5.98
C THR A 73 -0.54 7.69 6.54
N PHE A 74 -0.29 8.74 5.74
CA PHE A 74 -0.55 10.11 6.15
C PHE A 74 -2.04 10.39 6.34
N ALA A 75 -2.90 9.92 5.44
CA ALA A 75 -4.35 10.04 5.56
C ALA A 75 -4.86 9.34 6.83
N SER A 76 -4.45 8.09 7.06
CA SER A 76 -4.77 7.33 8.27
C SER A 76 -4.27 8.01 9.54
N LYS A 77 -3.05 8.55 9.53
CA LYS A 77 -2.49 9.32 10.65
C LYS A 77 -3.31 10.57 10.96
N VAL A 78 -3.70 11.33 9.92
CA VAL A 78 -4.51 12.54 10.10
C VAL A 78 -5.90 12.16 10.65
N ALA A 79 -6.53 11.13 10.09
CA ALA A 79 -7.80 10.60 10.59
C ALA A 79 -7.71 10.16 12.06
N ALA A 80 -6.66 9.42 12.44
CA ALA A 80 -6.46 8.98 13.82
C ALA A 80 -6.18 10.12 14.82
N ILE A 81 -5.62 11.25 14.38
CA ILE A 81 -5.38 12.41 15.24
C ILE A 81 -6.65 13.25 15.42
N GLN A 82 -7.50 13.28 14.38
CA GLN A 82 -8.71 14.11 14.34
C GLN A 82 -9.95 13.41 14.89
N ASP A 83 -9.97 12.08 14.86
CA ASP A 83 -11.07 11.25 15.36
C ASP A 83 -10.77 10.74 16.77
N GLN A 84 -11.73 10.89 17.69
CA GLN A 84 -11.59 10.47 19.10
C GLN A 84 -11.42 8.96 19.23
N TYR A 85 -12.03 8.17 18.35
CA TYR A 85 -12.00 6.72 18.40
C TYR A 85 -11.10 6.10 17.32
N ALA A 86 -10.56 6.94 16.42
CA ALA A 86 -9.75 6.53 15.26
C ALA A 86 -10.45 5.50 14.33
N ASP A 87 -11.78 5.42 14.37
CA ASP A 87 -12.58 4.49 13.57
C ASP A 87 -12.35 4.77 12.07
N ALA A 88 -12.26 6.04 11.69
CA ALA A 88 -11.97 6.45 10.32
C ALA A 88 -10.58 5.95 9.85
N SER A 89 -9.59 5.92 10.73
CA SER A 89 -8.26 5.38 10.41
C SER A 89 -8.29 3.87 10.21
N ILE A 90 -9.04 3.14 11.05
CA ILE A 90 -9.17 1.68 10.92
C ILE A 90 -9.92 1.33 9.62
N GLY A 91 -10.99 2.07 9.32
CA GLY A 91 -11.73 1.94 8.06
C GLY A 91 -10.83 2.18 6.84
N ASN A 92 -10.00 3.22 6.85
CA ASN A 92 -9.09 3.50 5.74
C ASN A 92 -8.05 2.40 5.54
N VAL A 93 -7.35 1.97 6.60
CA VAL A 93 -6.30 0.94 6.50
C VAL A 93 -6.87 -0.43 6.11
N THR A 94 -8.03 -0.80 6.66
CA THR A 94 -8.64 -2.11 6.39
C THR A 94 -9.29 -2.12 5.01
N GLY A 95 -10.01 -1.04 4.66
CA GLY A 95 -10.70 -0.89 3.39
C GLY A 95 -9.75 -0.84 2.20
N SER A 96 -8.69 -0.03 2.25
CA SER A 96 -7.69 0.06 1.17
C SER A 96 -7.03 -1.29 0.87
N ASN A 97 -6.61 -2.02 1.90
CA ASN A 97 -6.00 -3.34 1.73
C ASN A 97 -7.01 -4.38 1.22
N ALA A 98 -8.26 -4.35 1.69
CA ALA A 98 -9.32 -5.22 1.19
C ALA A 98 -9.59 -4.97 -0.30
N VAL A 99 -9.66 -3.71 -0.73
CA VAL A 99 -9.81 -3.34 -2.14
C VAL A 99 -8.64 -3.84 -2.98
N ASN A 100 -7.39 -3.69 -2.52
CA ASN A 100 -6.22 -4.17 -3.26
C ASN A 100 -6.24 -5.69 -3.48
N VAL A 101 -6.58 -6.46 -2.44
CA VAL A 101 -6.60 -7.92 -2.52
C VAL A 101 -7.81 -8.43 -3.30
N PHE A 102 -9.02 -7.99 -2.94
CA PHE A 102 -10.25 -8.54 -3.51
C PHE A 102 -10.57 -7.93 -4.88
N LEU A 103 -10.48 -6.61 -5.03
CA LEU A 103 -10.80 -5.94 -6.30
C LEU A 103 -9.58 -5.86 -7.21
N GLY A 104 -8.40 -5.53 -6.68
CA GLY A 104 -7.18 -5.43 -7.49
C GLY A 104 -6.75 -6.80 -8.04
N ILE A 105 -6.44 -7.74 -7.16
CA ILE A 105 -5.95 -9.07 -7.56
C ILE A 105 -7.11 -10.02 -7.89
N GLY A 106 -8.13 -10.08 -7.01
CA GLY A 106 -9.21 -11.06 -7.10
C GLY A 106 -10.07 -10.92 -8.37
N VAL A 107 -10.52 -9.71 -8.70
CA VAL A 107 -11.33 -9.48 -9.91
C VAL A 107 -10.50 -9.70 -11.18
N ALA A 108 -9.27 -9.18 -11.23
CA ALA A 108 -8.40 -9.37 -12.39
C ALA A 108 -8.12 -10.86 -12.67
N TRP A 109 -7.80 -11.63 -11.63
CA TRP A 109 -7.62 -13.08 -11.73
C TRP A 109 -8.89 -13.79 -12.17
N SER A 110 -10.05 -13.41 -11.61
CA SER A 110 -11.34 -14.02 -11.95
C SER A 110 -11.70 -13.81 -13.41
N ILE A 111 -11.50 -12.60 -13.94
CA ILE A 111 -11.74 -12.29 -15.35
C ILE A 111 -10.83 -13.16 -16.25
N ALA A 112 -9.54 -13.24 -15.93
CA ALA A 112 -8.59 -14.05 -16.69
C ALA A 112 -8.96 -15.55 -16.65
N ALA A 113 -9.27 -16.09 -15.46
CA ALA A 113 -9.64 -17.49 -15.28
C ALA A 113 -10.91 -17.86 -16.06
N ILE A 114 -11.95 -17.01 -16.02
CA ILE A 114 -13.19 -17.21 -16.78
C ILE A 114 -12.91 -17.19 -18.28
N TYR A 115 -12.11 -16.22 -18.76
CA TYR A 115 -11.76 -16.10 -20.17
C TYR A 115 -11.01 -17.34 -20.70
N HIS A 116 -10.00 -17.83 -19.97
CA HIS A 116 -9.27 -19.05 -20.36
C HIS A 116 -10.17 -20.29 -20.32
N THR A 117 -11.03 -20.40 -19.30
CA THR A 117 -11.98 -21.51 -19.20
C THR A 117 -12.95 -21.53 -20.39
N ALA A 118 -13.43 -20.36 -20.82
CA ALA A 118 -14.29 -20.23 -22.00
C ALA A 118 -13.59 -20.63 -23.32
N ARG A 119 -12.25 -20.59 -23.35
CA ARG A 119 -11.40 -21.05 -24.46
C ARG A 119 -11.02 -22.55 -24.35
N GLY A 120 -11.43 -23.23 -23.28
CA GLY A 120 -11.03 -24.61 -23.00
C GLY A 120 -9.60 -24.74 -22.43
N GLU A 121 -9.01 -23.64 -21.96
CA GLU A 121 -7.67 -23.59 -21.39
C GLU A 121 -7.73 -23.47 -19.86
N VAL A 122 -6.67 -23.91 -19.17
CA VAL A 122 -6.51 -23.72 -17.73
C VAL A 122 -5.61 -22.52 -17.47
N PHE A 123 -6.11 -21.52 -16.74
CA PHE A 123 -5.31 -20.38 -16.32
C PHE A 123 -4.34 -20.78 -15.19
N ARG A 124 -3.06 -20.93 -15.53
CA ARG A 124 -1.98 -21.23 -14.56
C ARG A 124 -1.09 -20.00 -14.39
N VAL A 125 -0.93 -19.55 -13.15
CA VAL A 125 -0.04 -18.43 -12.80
C VAL A 125 1.10 -18.98 -11.95
N ASN A 126 2.34 -18.83 -12.43
CA ASN A 126 3.52 -19.21 -11.66
C ASN A 126 3.80 -18.15 -10.59
N PRO A 127 4.01 -18.53 -9.32
CA PRO A 127 4.20 -17.58 -8.23
C PRO A 127 5.56 -16.83 -8.31
N GLY A 128 6.59 -17.42 -8.92
CA GLY A 128 7.89 -16.77 -9.11
C GLY A 128 8.45 -16.17 -7.81
N THR A 129 8.98 -14.95 -7.90
CA THR A 129 9.56 -14.17 -6.78
C THR A 129 8.51 -13.73 -5.73
N LEU A 130 7.21 -13.87 -6.03
CA LEU A 130 6.13 -13.45 -5.15
C LEU A 130 6.03 -14.34 -3.92
N ALA A 131 6.24 -15.66 -4.07
CA ALA A 131 6.17 -16.60 -2.95
C ALA A 131 7.18 -16.25 -1.84
N PHE A 132 8.43 -16.00 -2.24
CA PHE A 132 9.49 -15.55 -1.33
C PHE A 132 9.11 -14.23 -0.65
N SER A 133 8.69 -13.23 -1.44
CA SER A 133 8.34 -11.90 -0.94
C SER A 133 7.18 -11.94 0.07
N VAL A 134 6.11 -12.69 -0.23
CA VAL A 134 4.94 -12.82 0.65
C VAL A 134 5.31 -13.55 1.95
N THR A 135 6.14 -14.59 1.86
CA THR A 135 6.59 -15.32 3.05
C THR A 135 7.43 -14.42 3.96
N LEU A 136 8.38 -13.69 3.39
CA LEU A 136 9.22 -12.75 4.16
C LEU A 136 8.37 -11.65 4.80
N PHE A 137 7.44 -11.06 4.05
CA PHE A 137 6.50 -10.06 4.55
C PHE A 137 5.67 -10.61 5.71
N THR A 138 5.19 -11.84 5.60
CA THR A 138 4.38 -12.51 6.62
C THR A 138 5.17 -12.70 7.92
N ILE A 139 6.43 -13.15 7.84
CA ILE A 139 7.31 -13.30 9.01
C ILE A 139 7.49 -11.94 9.71
N PHE A 140 7.80 -10.89 8.97
CA PHE A 140 7.98 -9.56 9.53
C PHE A 140 6.67 -8.97 10.08
N ALA A 141 5.53 -9.27 9.46
CA ALA A 141 4.21 -8.89 9.97
C ALA A 141 3.94 -9.54 11.33
N PHE A 142 4.25 -10.82 11.52
CA PHE A 142 4.12 -11.48 12.83
C PHE A 142 5.01 -10.85 13.90
N ILE A 143 6.25 -10.48 13.54
CA ILE A 143 7.15 -9.74 14.45
C ILE A 143 6.52 -8.39 14.83
N ASN A 144 6.02 -7.64 13.85
CA ASN A 144 5.39 -6.35 14.07
C ASN A 144 4.16 -6.46 14.98
N VAL A 145 3.28 -7.44 14.73
CA VAL A 145 2.11 -7.72 15.58
C VAL A 145 2.54 -8.10 16.98
N GLY A 146 3.53 -8.98 17.14
CA GLY A 146 4.08 -9.36 18.44
C GLY A 146 4.62 -8.16 19.23
N VAL A 147 5.36 -7.26 18.57
CA VAL A 147 5.86 -6.02 19.17
C VAL A 147 4.72 -5.08 19.57
N LEU A 148 3.70 -4.92 18.72
CA LEU A 148 2.53 -4.10 19.04
C LEU A 148 1.75 -4.67 20.24
N LEU A 149 1.51 -5.97 20.28
CA LEU A 149 0.86 -6.65 21.41
C LEU A 149 1.68 -6.50 22.70
N TYR A 150 3.01 -6.61 22.62
CA TYR A 150 3.89 -6.36 23.75
C TYR A 150 3.80 -4.92 24.25
N ARG A 151 3.76 -3.93 23.34
CA ARG A 151 3.59 -2.51 23.72
C ARG A 151 2.24 -2.17 24.35
N ARG A 152 1.19 -2.96 24.08
CA ARG A 152 -0.13 -2.76 24.70
C ARG A 152 -0.17 -3.13 26.18
N ARG A 153 0.90 -3.73 26.74
CA ARG A 153 0.98 -4.01 28.17
C ARG A 153 0.78 -2.72 29.00
N PRO A 154 0.02 -2.78 30.11
CA PRO A 154 -0.26 -1.61 30.95
C PRO A 154 1.00 -0.90 31.44
N GLU A 155 2.08 -1.65 31.67
CA GLU A 155 3.39 -1.15 32.10
C GLU A 155 4.04 -0.17 31.08
N ILE A 156 3.75 -0.35 29.78
CA ILE A 156 4.31 0.45 28.70
C ILE A 156 3.32 1.53 28.23
N GLY A 157 2.01 1.24 28.24
CA GLY A 157 0.97 2.18 27.83
C GLY A 157 1.02 2.58 26.35
N GLY A 158 1.28 1.62 25.45
CA GLY A 158 1.54 1.88 24.02
C GLY A 158 0.33 2.12 23.11
N GLU A 159 -0.90 2.10 23.62
CA GLU A 159 -2.16 2.11 22.84
C GLU A 159 -2.30 3.34 21.90
N LEU A 160 -1.82 4.52 22.31
CA LEU A 160 -1.86 5.76 21.51
C LEU A 160 -0.46 6.35 21.28
N GLY A 161 0.49 5.47 20.95
CA GLY A 161 1.89 5.84 20.69
C GLY A 161 2.80 5.79 21.92
N GLY A 162 2.25 5.89 23.12
CA GLY A 162 2.95 5.67 24.39
C GLY A 162 4.17 6.57 24.62
N PRO A 163 5.10 6.17 25.51
CA PRO A 163 6.31 6.94 25.83
C PRO A 163 7.18 7.20 24.60
N ARG A 164 7.80 8.39 24.51
CA ARG A 164 8.62 8.83 23.36
C ARG A 164 9.71 7.82 22.98
N THR A 165 10.40 7.25 23.97
CA THR A 165 11.48 6.28 23.75
C THR A 165 10.94 4.99 23.11
N ALA A 166 9.89 4.40 23.68
CA ALA A 166 9.28 3.19 23.14
C ALA A 166 8.69 3.43 21.73
N LYS A 167 8.13 4.62 21.48
CA LYS A 167 7.65 5.02 20.15
C LYS A 167 8.79 5.05 19.14
N LEU A 168 9.88 5.74 19.47
CA LEU A 168 11.02 5.90 18.57
C LEU A 168 11.66 4.54 18.23
N LEU A 169 11.90 3.70 19.25
CA LEU A 169 12.48 2.38 19.07
C LEU A 169 11.61 1.48 18.17
N THR A 170 10.29 1.50 18.37
CA THR A 170 9.38 0.66 17.56
C THR A 170 9.19 1.18 16.15
N THR A 171 9.12 2.50 15.95
CA THR A 171 9.15 3.10 14.61
C THR A 171 10.45 2.78 13.88
N ALA A 172 11.60 2.85 14.56
CA ALA A 172 12.89 2.50 13.97
C ALA A 172 12.95 1.02 13.57
N LEU A 173 12.48 0.11 14.44
CA LEU A 173 12.39 -1.31 14.14
C LEU A 173 11.50 -1.60 12.93
N PHE A 174 10.30 -1.02 12.86
CA PHE A 174 9.38 -1.26 11.73
C PHE A 174 9.94 -0.71 10.42
N SER A 175 10.57 0.46 10.46
CA SER A 175 11.24 1.04 9.30
C SER A 175 12.40 0.16 8.82
N LEU A 176 13.19 -0.39 9.76
CA LEU A 176 14.27 -1.31 9.45
C LEU A 176 13.76 -2.61 8.83
N LEU A 177 12.72 -3.22 9.41
CA LEU A 177 12.12 -4.44 8.87
C LEU A 177 11.57 -4.24 7.46
N TRP A 178 10.98 -3.08 7.18
CA TRP A 178 10.53 -2.73 5.82
C TRP A 178 11.70 -2.56 4.84
N LEU A 179 12.80 -1.91 5.26
CA LEU A 179 14.01 -1.80 4.43
C LEU A 179 14.66 -3.17 4.18
N LEU A 180 14.71 -4.04 5.19
CA LEU A 180 15.18 -5.41 5.04
C LEU A 180 14.30 -6.21 4.09
N TYR A 181 12.98 -6.03 4.16
CA TYR A 181 12.04 -6.66 3.23
C TYR A 181 12.34 -6.27 1.78
N ILE A 182 12.51 -4.98 1.50
CA ILE A 182 12.89 -4.47 0.18
C ILE A 182 14.22 -5.07 -0.26
N PHE A 183 15.21 -5.05 0.63
CA PHE A 183 16.56 -5.53 0.33
C PHE A 183 16.58 -7.02 -0.04
N PHE A 184 16.01 -7.89 0.81
CA PHE A 184 15.99 -9.33 0.55
C PHE A 184 15.11 -9.70 -0.66
N SER A 185 13.95 -9.07 -0.82
CA SER A 185 13.09 -9.30 -1.99
C SER A 185 13.79 -8.87 -3.29
N SER A 186 14.56 -7.79 -3.25
CA SER A 186 15.36 -7.35 -4.40
C SER A 186 16.51 -8.32 -4.70
N MET A 187 17.23 -8.80 -3.68
CA MET A 187 18.31 -9.76 -3.88
C MET A 187 17.82 -11.09 -4.47
N GLU A 188 16.67 -11.59 -4.02
CA GLU A 188 16.05 -12.78 -4.62
C GLU A 188 15.62 -12.50 -6.06
N ALA A 189 15.00 -11.34 -6.32
CA ALA A 189 14.61 -10.95 -7.66
C ALA A 189 15.81 -10.90 -8.62
N TYR A 190 17.00 -10.48 -8.18
CA TYR A 190 18.25 -10.49 -8.97
C TYR A 190 19.02 -11.82 -8.91
N CYS A 191 18.43 -12.87 -8.34
CA CYS A 191 19.02 -14.21 -8.23
C CYS A 191 20.34 -14.26 -7.43
N HIS A 192 20.54 -13.32 -6.51
CA HIS A 192 21.66 -13.35 -5.56
C HIS A 192 21.40 -14.28 -4.38
N ILE A 193 20.12 -14.49 -4.05
CA ILE A 193 19.67 -15.45 -3.04
C ILE A 193 18.73 -16.46 -3.73
N PRO A 194 18.86 -17.76 -3.43
CA PRO A 194 17.87 -18.74 -3.90
C PRO A 194 16.52 -18.50 -3.21
N GLY A 195 15.51 -18.23 -4.02
CA GLY A 195 14.11 -18.37 -3.61
C GLY A 195 13.71 -19.84 -3.48
N PHE A 196 12.47 -20.07 -3.05
CA PHE A 196 11.86 -21.40 -2.93
C PHE A 196 10.51 -21.43 -3.66
#